data_AF-A0A7L8GA62-F1
#
_entry.id   AF-A0A7L8GA62-F1
#
_cell.length_a   1.000
_cell.length_b   1.000
_cell.length_c   1.000
_cell.angle_alpha   90.00
_cell.angle_beta   90.00
_cell.angle_gamma   90.00
#
_symmetry.space_group_name_H-M   'P 1'
#
loop_
_entity.id
_entity.type
_entity.pdbx_description
1 polymer ?
#
loop_
_entity_poly.entity_id
_entity_poly.type
_entity_poly.pdbx_seq_one_letter_code
_entity_poly.pdbx_strand_id
1 'polypeptide(L)' 'GLFLKCCEEVSQLYPKIQFESMIIDNCCMQLVSNPHQFDVLVMPNLYGNIIDNLAAGLVGGA' A
#
# COMPACT_ATOMS: atom_id res chain seq x y z
N GLY A 1 12.29 8.53 -3.20
CA GLY A 1 11.54 9.78 -2.91
C GLY A 1 11.51 10.02 -1.42
N LEU A 2 11.25 11.27 -0.99
CA LEU A 2 11.28 11.65 0.44
C LEU A 2 10.41 10.73 1.32
N PHE A 3 9.19 10.44 0.87
CA PHE A 3 8.24 9.58 1.58
C PHE A 3 8.81 8.18 1.84
N LEU A 4 9.31 7.49 0.81
CA LEU A 4 9.91 6.16 0.95
C LEU A 4 11.10 6.17 1.91
N LYS A 5 11.95 7.20 1.85
CA LYS A 5 13.09 7.33 2.75
C LYS A 5 12.65 7.47 4.21
N CYS A 6 11.65 8.31 4.49
CA CYS A 6 11.10 8.43 5.84
C CYS A 6 10.45 7.12 6.32
N CYS A 7 9.73 6.41 5.46
CA CYS A 7 9.16 5.10 5.81
C CYS A 7 10.23 4.06 6.11
N GLU A 8 11.32 4.05 5.35
CA GLU A 8 12.48 3.16 5.55
C GLU A 8 13.23 3.49 6.85
N GLU A 9 13.42 4.77 7.18
CA GLU A 9 14.01 5.19 8.46
C GLU A 9 13.13 4.77 9.65
N VAL A 10 11.80 4.89 9.52
CA VAL A 10 10.87 4.46 10.57
C VAL A 10 10.81 2.93 10.68
N SER A 11 10.90 2.19 9.58
CA SER A 11 10.84 0.72 9.61
C SER A 11 12.01 0.10 10.39
N GLN A 12 13.18 0.75 10.40
CA GLN A 12 14.32 0.34 11.22
C GLN A 12 14.03 0.36 12.74
N LEU A 13 13.10 1.21 13.18
CA LEU A 13 12.67 1.26 14.58
C LEU A 13 11.73 0.10 14.95
N TYR A 14 11.14 -0.58 13.95
CA TYR A 14 10.17 -1.65 14.12
C TYR A 14 10.61 -2.94 13.38
N PRO A 15 11.70 -3.61 13.82
CA PRO A 15 12.27 -4.76 13.12
C PRO A 15 11.36 -6.00 13.08
N LYS A 16 10.27 -6.00 13.87
CA LYS A 16 9.27 -7.07 13.86
C LYS A 16 8.28 -6.96 12.70
N ILE A 17 8.20 -5.79 12.06
CA ILE A 17 7.27 -5.52 10.97
C ILE A 17 8.07 -5.62 9.66
N GLN A 18 7.63 -6.48 8.75
CA GLN A 18 8.22 -6.55 7.42
C GLN A 18 7.82 -5.29 6.63
N PHE A 19 8.81 -4.61 6.07
CA PHE A 19 8.61 -3.42 5.26
C PHE A 19 8.93 -3.74 3.81
N GLU A 20 7.94 -3.51 2.94
CA GLU A 20 8.08 -3.64 1.50
C GLU A 20 7.61 -2.37 0.80
N SER A 21 8.27 -2.03 -0.31
CA SER A 21 7.90 -0.88 -1.14
C SER A 21 7.50 -1.36 -2.53
N MET A 22 6.37 -0.87 -3.03
CA MET A 22 5.84 -1.22 -4.34
C MET A 22 5.43 0.04 -5.10
N ILE A 23 5.60 0.03 -6.42
CA ILE A 23 5.06 1.08 -7.29
C ILE A 23 3.53 0.98 -7.35
N ILE A 24 2.86 2.12 -7.50
CA ILE A 24 1.39 2.19 -7.40
C ILE A 24 0.69 1.32 -8.45
N ASP A 25 1.19 1.30 -9.70
CA ASP A 25 0.59 0.51 -10.77
C ASP A 25 0.62 -0.99 -10.46
N ASN A 26 1.76 -1.49 -9.96
CA ASN A 26 1.88 -2.89 -9.55
C ASN A 26 1.01 -3.19 -8.32
N CYS A 27 0.93 -2.26 -7.36
CA CYS A 27 0.05 -2.39 -6.21
C CYS A 27 -1.42 -2.56 -6.64
N CYS A 28 -1.90 -1.72 -7.57
CA CYS A 28 -3.26 -1.82 -8.11
C CYS A 28 -3.52 -3.19 -8.75
N MET A 29 -2.63 -3.68 -9.63
CA MET A 29 -2.81 -4.98 -10.29
C MET A 29 -2.81 -6.14 -9.28
N GLN A 30 -1.93 -6.08 -8.29
CA GLN A 30 -1.81 -7.11 -7.28
C GLN A 30 -2.96 -7.09 -6.28
N LEU A 31 -3.49 -5.92 -5.94
CA LEU A 31 -4.67 -5.79 -5.08
C LEU A 31 -5.88 -6.47 -5.71
N VAL A 32 -6.03 -6.37 -7.04
CA VAL A 32 -7.12 -7.05 -7.77
C VAL A 32 -6.88 -8.54 -7.90
N SER A 33 -5.64 -8.96 -8.19
CA SER A 33 -5.33 -10.35 -8.51
C SER A 33 -5.14 -11.24 -7.27
N ASN A 34 -4.53 -10.70 -6.22
CA ASN A 34 -4.25 -11.40 -4.97
C ASN A 34 -4.22 -10.42 -3.79
N PRO A 35 -5.38 -9.98 -3.29
CA PRO A 35 -5.46 -9.02 -2.18
C PRO A 35 -4.92 -9.56 -0.85
N HIS A 36 -4.91 -10.89 -0.65
CA HIS A 36 -4.56 -11.53 0.63
C HIS A 36 -3.09 -11.40 1.05
N GLN A 37 -2.22 -10.91 0.16
CA GLN A 37 -0.82 -10.64 0.50
C GLN A 37 -0.62 -9.33 1.27
N PHE A 38 -1.62 -8.45 1.29
CA PHE A 38 -1.52 -7.13 1.89
C PHE A 38 -2.17 -7.12 3.27
N ASP A 39 -1.40 -6.72 4.29
CA ASP A 39 -1.91 -6.48 5.64
C ASP A 39 -2.17 -4.99 5.89
N VAL A 40 -1.17 -4.14 5.64
CA VAL A 40 -1.23 -2.70 5.87
C VAL A 40 -0.58 -1.96 4.70
N LEU A 41 -1.31 -1.02 4.11
CA LEU A 41 -0.83 -0.16 3.03
C LEU A 41 -0.68 1.27 3.52
N VAL A 42 0.52 1.84 3.38
CA VAL A 42 0.83 3.22 3.77
C VAL A 42 1.25 4.01 2.54
N MET A 43 0.54 5.09 2.23
CA MET A 43 0.77 5.86 1.02
C MET A 43 0.38 7.34 1.18
N PRO A 44 0.93 8.24 0.33
CA PRO A 44 0.48 9.62 0.21
C PRO A 44 -1.01 9.75 -0.13
N ASN A 45 -1.61 10.88 0.24
CA ASN A 45 -3.04 11.16 0.11
C ASN A 45 -3.63 10.81 -1.28
N LEU A 46 -2.98 11.24 -2.36
CA LEU A 46 -3.47 11.01 -3.73
C LEU A 46 -3.54 9.51 -4.07
N TYR A 47 -2.49 8.75 -3.75
CA TYR A 47 -2.46 7.31 -4.01
C TYR A 47 -3.44 6.56 -3.12
N GLY A 48 -3.61 7.04 -1.87
CA GLY A 48 -4.61 6.54 -0.93
C GLY A 48 -6.01 6.58 -1.52
N ASN A 49 -6.39 7.72 -2.09
CA ASN A 49 -7.71 7.87 -2.69
C ASN A 49 -7.93 6.95 -3.90
N ILE A 50 -6.89 6.69 -4.71
CA ILE A 50 -6.98 5.78 -5.86
C ILE A 50 -7.20 4.34 -5.37
N ILE A 51 -6.38 3.89 -4.41
CA ILE A 51 -6.45 2.53 -3.88
C ILE A 51 -7.75 2.29 -3.11
N ASP A 52 -8.23 3.28 -2.36
CA ASP A 52 -9.48 3.19 -1.60
C ASP A 52 -10.68 2.97 -2.53
N ASN A 53 -10.76 3.73 -3.63
CA ASN A 53 -11.78 3.51 -4.66
C ASN A 53 -11.67 2.14 -5.33
N LEU A 54 -10.44 1.67 -5.59
CA LEU A 54 -10.20 0.34 -6.16
C LEU A 54 -10.64 -0.77 -5.21
N ALA A 55 -10.28 -0.67 -3.93
CA ALA A 55 -10.63 -1.62 -2.88
C ALA A 55 -12.16 -1.65 -2.67
N ALA A 56 -12.81 -0.48 -2.62
CA ALA A 56 -14.26 -0.38 -2.57
C ALA A 56 -14.91 -1.11 -3.76
N GLY A 57 -14.42 -0.88 -4.98
CA GLY A 57 -14.90 -1.59 -6.18
C GLY A 57 -14.72 -3.11 -6.10
N LEU A 58 -13.58 -3.59 -5.58
CA LEU A 58 -13.28 -5.02 -5.40
C LEU A 58 -14.23 -5.73 -4.43
N VAL A 59 -14.63 -5.05 -3.35
CA VAL A 59 -15.54 -5.61 -2.34
C VAL A 59 -17.00 -5.56 -2.80
N GLY A 60 -17.29 -4.90 -3.94
CA GLY A 60 -18.63 -4.78 -4.52
C GLY A 60 -19.25 -3.39 -4.45
N GLY A 61 -18.51 -2.38 -3.95
CA GLY A 61 -18.88 -0.97 -3.93
C GLY A 61 -19.82 -0.56 -2.79
N ALA A 62 -19.66 0.68 -2.32
CA ALA A 62 -20.30 1.31 -1.15
C ALA A 62 -21.84 1.32 -1.13
#